data_AF-A0A8I2FX93-F1
#
_entry.id   AF-A0A8I2FX93-F1
#
_cell.length_a   1.000
_cell.length_b   1.000
_cell.length_c   1.000
_cell.angle_alpha   90.00
_cell.angle_beta   90.00
_cell.angle_gamma   90.00
#
_symmetry.space_group_name_H-M   'P 1'
#
loop_
_entity.id
_entity.type
_entity.pdbx_description
1 polymer ?
#
loop_
_entity_poly.entity_id
_entity_poly.type
_entity_poly.pdbx_seq_one_letter_code
_entity_poly.pdbx_strand_id
1 'polypeptide(L)' 'MKIQVLGCSAVELPKSNLTSFLVDKKILLDAGTIGSSLDESEQWKIKHVL' A
#
# COMPACT_ATOMS: atom_id res chain seq x y z
N MET A 1 3.80 14.77 6.86
CA MET A 1 3.53 13.93 5.68
C MET A 1 4.67 12.95 5.50
N LYS A 2 4.43 11.67 5.75
CA LYS A 2 5.35 10.55 5.57
C LYS A 2 4.77 9.61 4.51
N ILE A 3 5.56 9.28 3.50
CA ILE A 3 5.19 8.36 2.43
C ILE A 3 5.97 7.06 2.62
N GLN A 4 5.25 5.94 2.62
CA GLN A 4 5.83 4.60 2.57
C GLN A 4 5.50 3.98 1.22
N VAL A 5 6.52 3.52 0.51
CA VAL A 5 6.37 2.78 -0.75
C VAL A 5 6.04 1.34 -0.41
N LEU A 6 4.86 0.87 -0.84
CA LEU A 6 4.42 -0.53 -0.66
C LEU A 6 4.72 -1.37 -1.89
N GLY A 7 4.75 -0.75 -3.07
CA GLY A 7 5.24 -1.32 -4.30
C GLY A 7 5.54 -0.23 -5.33
N CYS A 8 6.32 -0.60 -6.35
CA CYS A 8 6.76 0.30 -7.42
C CYS A 8 6.91 -0.42 -8.76
N SER A 9 6.32 -1.61 -8.89
CA SER A 9 6.31 -2.35 -10.14
C SER A 9 5.13 -1.94 -11.01
N ALA A 10 5.32 -2.01 -12.33
CA ALA A 10 4.25 -1.87 -13.31
C ALA A 10 3.39 -3.14 -13.43
N VAL A 11 3.93 -4.29 -13.01
CA VAL A 11 3.28 -5.60 -13.10
C VAL A 11 3.48 -6.35 -11.78
N GLU A 12 2.46 -7.06 -11.31
CA GLU A 12 2.58 -7.92 -10.14
C GLU A 12 3.38 -9.17 -10.48
N LEU A 13 4.50 -9.38 -9.79
CA LEU A 13 5.40 -10.51 -9.96
C LEU A 13 5.75 -11.09 -8.59
N PRO A 14 6.27 -12.33 -8.52
CA PRO A 14 6.78 -12.86 -7.25
C PRO A 14 7.78 -11.89 -6.60
N LYS A 15 7.49 -11.48 -5.37
CA LYS A 15 8.27 -10.49 -4.58
C LYS A 15 8.29 -9.06 -5.15
N SER A 16 7.41 -8.73 -6.10
CA SER A 16 7.28 -7.40 -6.67
C SER A 16 5.83 -6.95 -6.69
N ASN A 17 5.51 -6.01 -5.81
CA ASN A 17 4.17 -5.46 -5.68
C ASN A 17 3.91 -4.36 -6.70
N LEU A 18 2.65 -4.26 -7.14
CA LEU A 18 2.17 -3.14 -7.94
C LEU A 18 2.43 -1.81 -7.24
N THR A 19 2.49 -0.74 -8.04
CA THR A 19 2.69 0.61 -7.52
C THR A 19 1.62 0.93 -6.49
N SER A 20 2.05 1.27 -5.27
CA SER A 20 1.16 1.55 -4.15
C SER A 20 1.91 2.31 -3.06
N PHE A 21 1.23 3.28 -2.45
CA PHE A 21 1.81 4.13 -1.41
C PHE A 21 0.90 4.22 -0.19
N LEU A 22 1.50 4.21 0.99
CA LEU A 22 0.83 4.50 2.25
C LEU A 22 1.29 5.86 2.77
N VAL A 23 0.37 6.82 2.80
CA VAL A 23 0.63 8.18 3.29
C VAL A 23 0.10 8.31 4.71
N ASP A 24 0.97 8.79 5.61
CA ASP A 24 0.70 9.02 7.04
C ASP A 24 0.04 7.84 7.77
N LYS A 25 0.25 6.61 7.27
CA LYS A 25 -0.38 5.37 7.74
C LYS A 25 -1.91 5.36 7.74
N LYS A 26 -2.53 6.23 6.94
CA LYS A 26 -4.00 6.46 6.94
C LYS A 26 -4.60 6.52 5.54
N ILE A 27 -3.83 6.89 4.54
CA ILE A 27 -4.30 7.01 3.16
C ILE A 27 -3.53 5.99 2.33
N LEU A 28 -4.25 5.06 1.73
CA LEU A 28 -3.71 4.17 0.72
C LEU A 28 -3.95 4.80 -0.66
N LEU A 29 -2.87 5.05 -1.39
CA LEU A 29 -2.89 5.61 -2.73
C LEU A 29 -2.47 4.51 -3.70
N ASP A 30 -3.34 4.20 -4.65
CA ASP A 30 -3.21 3.06 -5.58
C ASP A 30 -3.20 1.72 -4.83
N ALA A 31 -4.39 1.12 -4.65
CA ALA A 31 -4.63 0.03 -3.71
C ALA A 31 -4.31 -1.38 -4.24
N GLY A 32 -3.50 -1.49 -5.29
CA GLY A 32 -3.27 -2.76 -6.00
C GLY A 32 -2.70 -3.89 -5.13
N THR A 33 -2.03 -3.60 -4.01
CA THR A 33 -1.27 -4.59 -3.23
C THR A 33 -1.44 -4.50 -1.71
N ILE A 34 -2.59 -4.00 -1.23
CA ILE A 34 -2.87 -3.86 0.23
C ILE A 34 -2.74 -5.19 0.99
N GLY A 35 -3.26 -6.29 0.43
CA GLY A 35 -3.31 -7.60 1.08
C GLY A 35 -1.97 -8.33 1.14
N SER A 36 -1.01 -7.97 0.29
CA SER A 36 0.34 -8.55 0.28
C SER A 36 1.37 -7.73 1.06
N SER A 37 1.05 -6.46 1.36
CA SER A 37 2.04 -5.49 1.86
C SER A 37 1.80 -5.03 3.30
N LEU A 38 0.59 -5.18 3.84
CA LEU A 38 0.20 -4.68 5.17
C LEU A 38 -0.44 -5.78 6.02
N ASP A 39 -0.09 -5.81 7.31
CA ASP A 39 -0.77 -6.66 8.28
C ASP A 39 -2.18 -6.13 8.63
N GLU A 40 -2.99 -6.96 9.28
CA GLU A 40 -4.36 -6.61 9.66
C GLU A 40 -4.42 -5.30 10.48
N SER A 41 -3.50 -5.12 11.42
CA SER A 41 -3.45 -3.96 12.30
C SER A 41 -3.11 -2.67 11.56
N GLU A 42 -2.37 -2.75 10.46
CA GLU A 42 -2.06 -1.63 9.58
C GLU A 42 -3.24 -1.33 8.66
N GLN A 43 -3.92 -2.35 8.17
CA GLN A 43 -5.13 -2.20 7.35
C GLN A 43 -6.24 -1.46 8.11
N TRP A 44 -6.47 -1.79 9.40
CA TRP A 44 -7.46 -1.11 10.25
C TRP A 44 -7.21 0.40 10.46
N LYS A 45 -5.96 0.86 10.27
CA LYS A 45 -5.59 2.27 10.42
C LYS A 45 -5.91 3.10 9.17
N ILE A 46 -6.10 2.46 8.02
CA ILE A 46 -6.48 3.12 6.77
C ILE A 46 -7.88 3.72 6.93
N LYS A 47 -8.01 4.99 6.51
CA LYS A 47 -9.26 5.77 6.55
C LYS A 47 -9.71 6.19 5.16
N HIS A 48 -8.80 6.21 4.20
CA HIS A 48 -9.09 6.56 2.82
C HIS A 48 -8.32 5.63 1.88
N VAL A 49 -9.00 5.22 0.81
CA VAL A 49 -8.42 4.52 -0.33
C VAL A 49 -8.69 5.38 -1.55
N LEU A 50 -7.65 5.76 -2.27
CA LEU A 50 -7.67 6.67 -3.42
C LEU A 50 -7.08 6.00 -4.65
#